data_AF-A0A655QSD7-F1
#
_entry.id   AF-A0A655QSD7-F1
#
_cell.length_a   1.000
_cell.length_b   1.000
_cell.length_c   1.000
_cell.angle_alpha   90.00
_cell.angle_beta   90.00
_cell.angle_gamma   90.00
#
_symmetry.space_group_name_H-M   'P 1'
#
loop_
_entity.id
_entity.type
_entity.pdbx_description
1 polymer ?
#
loop_
_entity_poly.entity_id
_entity_poly.type
_entity_poly.pdbx_seq_one_letter_code
_entity_poly.pdbx_strand_id
1 'polypeptide(L)' 'MGKYKGKMGSMLVRTAEGLEFYIGSGFSDVERAEPPKIGSVITYRYNGLTTEGKPRFARFVRVRENY' A
#
# COMPACT_ATOMS: atom_id res chain seq x y z
N MET A 1 14.02 16.33 9.81
CA MET A 1 12.92 15.66 10.55
C MET A 1 11.81 15.32 9.58
N GLY A 2 11.40 14.05 9.47
CA GLY A 2 10.44 13.62 8.45
C GLY A 2 8.98 13.92 8.81
N LYS A 3 8.15 14.19 7.80
CA LYS A 3 6.71 14.53 7.89
C LYS A 3 5.85 13.44 8.57
N TYR A 4 6.34 12.21 8.70
CA TYR A 4 5.59 11.05 9.22
C TYR A 4 6.13 10.48 10.53
N LYS A 5 6.77 11.30 11.38
CA LYS A 5 7.30 10.84 12.67
C LYS A 5 6.17 10.23 13.53
N GLY A 6 6.25 8.93 13.81
CA GLY A 6 5.23 8.19 14.58
C GLY A 6 4.01 7.72 13.79
N LYS A 7 4.02 7.84 12.45
CA LYS A 7 2.92 7.39 11.56
C LYS A 7 3.40 6.34 10.57
N MET A 8 2.48 5.58 10.00
CA MET A 8 2.79 4.60 8.97
C MET A 8 3.39 5.29 7.73
N GLY A 9 4.60 4.87 7.37
CA GLY A 9 5.33 5.38 6.20
C GLY A 9 4.93 4.64 4.91
N SER A 10 4.93 3.31 4.98
CA SER A 10 4.56 2.39 3.91
C SER A 10 3.98 1.10 4.48
N MET A 11 3.27 0.35 3.63
CA MET A 11 2.79 -1.01 3.93
C MET A 11 3.42 -2.01 2.97
N LEU A 12 3.87 -3.14 3.50
CA LEU A 12 4.20 -4.32 2.71
C LEU A 12 2.89 -5.01 2.33
N VAL A 13 2.72 -5.31 1.05
CA VAL A 13 1.56 -6.03 0.52
C VAL A 13 2.01 -7.25 -0.27
N ARG A 14 1.15 -8.27 -0.30
CA ARG A 14 1.37 -9.50 -1.07
C ARG A 14 0.20 -9.71 -2.04
N THR A 15 0.47 -9.93 -3.31
CA THR A 15 -0.55 -10.30 -4.29
C THR A 15 -0.96 -11.77 -4.13
N ALA A 16 -2.07 -12.17 -4.75
CA ALA A 16 -2.52 -13.57 -4.77
C ALA A 16 -1.48 -14.52 -5.42
N GLU A 17 -0.68 -14.00 -6.35
CA GLU A 17 0.42 -14.72 -7.01
C GLU A 17 1.68 -14.82 -6.14
N GLY A 18 1.66 -14.20 -4.95
CA GLY A 18 2.77 -14.25 -3.99
C GLY A 18 3.81 -13.14 -4.16
N LEU A 19 3.59 -12.17 -5.05
CA LEU A 19 4.49 -11.03 -5.24
C LEU A 19 4.39 -10.05 -4.07
N GLU A 20 5.52 -9.73 -3.45
CA GLU A 20 5.61 -8.81 -2.32
C GLU A 20 6.27 -7.48 -2.72
N PHE A 21 5.63 -6.37 -2.33
CA PHE A 21 6.18 -5.03 -2.57
C PHE A 21 5.62 -4.01 -1.56
N TYR A 22 6.34 -2.90 -1.40
CA TYR A 22 5.92 -1.81 -0.52
C TYR A 22 5.09 -0.76 -1.26
N ILE A 23 4.02 -0.30 -0.62
CA ILE A 23 3.25 0.89 -1.04
C ILE A 23 3.49 1.98 0.01
N GLY A 24 4.04 3.12 -0.41
CA GLY A 24 4.31 4.28 0.48
C GLY A 24 3.48 5.52 0.17
N SER A 25 2.58 5.44 -0.80
CA SER A 25 1.84 6.58 -1.35
C SER A 25 0.37 6.24 -1.55
N GLY A 26 -0.50 7.26 -1.62
CA GLY A 26 -1.95 7.09 -1.73
C GLY A 26 -2.70 7.02 -0.40
N PHE A 27 -1.99 6.89 0.73
CA PHE A 27 -2.60 6.92 2.07
C PHE A 27 -2.92 8.34 2.51
N SER A 28 -4.13 8.52 3.04
CA SER A 28 -4.54 9.77 3.69
C SER A 28 -3.85 9.94 5.05
N ASP A 29 -3.81 11.16 5.60
CA ASP A 29 -3.23 11.41 6.93
C ASP A 29 -3.90 10.59 8.04
N VAL A 30 -5.21 10.31 7.89
CA VAL A 30 -5.99 9.42 8.76
C VAL A 30 -5.48 7.99 8.64
N GLU A 31 -5.37 7.45 7.43
CA GLU A 31 -4.85 6.09 7.21
C GLU A 31 -3.39 5.93 7.61
N ARG A 32 -2.61 7.01 7.64
CA ARG A 32 -1.24 6.95 8.18
C ARG A 32 -1.23 6.93 9.70
N ALA A 33 -2.20 7.56 10.36
CA ALA A 33 -2.38 7.50 11.80
C ALA A 33 -2.99 6.16 12.24
N GLU A 34 -3.93 5.64 11.44
CA GLU A 34 -4.66 4.39 11.64
C GLU A 34 -4.51 3.52 10.39
N PRO A 35 -3.39 2.80 10.25
CA PRO A 35 -3.13 1.99 9.07
C PRO A 35 -4.17 0.87 8.91
N PRO A 36 -4.49 0.48 7.65
CA PRO A 36 -5.26 -0.72 7.38
C PRO A 36 -4.71 -1.92 8.17
N LYS A 37 -5.62 -2.74 8.70
CA LYS A 37 -5.23 -3.90 9.51
C LYS A 37 -4.40 -4.87 8.67
N ILE A 38 -3.42 -5.51 9.31
CA ILE A 38 -2.67 -6.59 8.68
C ILE A 38 -3.66 -7.70 8.29
N GLY A 39 -3.55 -8.19 7.06
CA GLY A 39 -4.49 -9.18 6.49
C GLY A 39 -5.69 -8.57 5.77
N SER A 40 -5.90 -7.25 5.82
CA SER A 40 -6.94 -6.60 5.01
C SER A 40 -6.61 -6.67 3.51
N VAL A 41 -7.63 -6.93 2.69
CA VAL A 41 -7.52 -6.83 1.23
C VAL A 41 -7.63 -5.37 0.82
N ILE A 42 -6.70 -4.89 0.01
CA ILE A 42 -6.70 -3.51 -0.48
C ILE A 42 -6.79 -3.46 -2.00
N THR A 43 -7.28 -2.33 -2.52
CA THR A 43 -7.13 -1.95 -3.92
C THR A 43 -5.97 -0.99 -4.05
N TYR A 44 -5.07 -1.24 -5.00
CA TYR A 44 -3.98 -0.33 -5.35
C TYR A 44 -3.96 -0.08 -6.86
N ARG A 45 -3.35 1.03 -7.27
CA ARG A 45 -3.09 1.37 -8.69
C ARG A 45 -1.61 1.58 -8.90
N TYR A 46 -1.15 1.36 -10.13
CA TYR A 46 0.25 1.48 -10.51
C TYR A 46 0.35 1.90 -11.99
N ASN A 47 1.52 2.42 -12.39
CA ASN A 47 1.78 2.89 -13.75
C ASN A 47 2.79 1.96 -14.44
N GLY A 48 2.34 0.74 -14.78
CA GLY A 48 3.17 -0.29 -15.39
C GLY A 48 4.00 -1.12 -14.41
N LEU A 49 4.69 -2.12 -14.93
CA LEU A 49 5.51 -3.06 -14.15
C LEU A 49 7.00 -2.80 -14.35
N THR A 50 7.84 -3.22 -13.40
CA THR A 50 9.28 -3.35 -13.60
C THR A 50 9.58 -4.55 -14.49
N THR A 51 10.83 -4.69 -14.91
CA THR A 51 11.33 -5.88 -15.61
C THR A 51 11.15 -7.17 -14.80
N GLU A 52 11.16 -7.07 -13.46
CA GLU A 52 10.87 -8.16 -12.51
C GLU A 52 9.36 -8.36 -12.25
N GLY A 53 8.48 -7.62 -12.93
CA GLY A 53 7.02 -7.72 -12.74
C GLY A 53 6.47 -6.96 -11.53
N LYS A 54 7.26 -6.12 -10.85
CA LYS A 54 6.79 -5.34 -9.69
C LYS A 54 6.02 -4.08 -10.11
N PRO A 55 4.88 -3.75 -9.49
CA PRO A 55 4.15 -2.51 -9.78
C PRO A 55 4.99 -1.24 -9.59
N ARG A 56 5.12 -0.41 -10.63
CA ARG A 56 5.79 0.91 -10.55
C ARG A 56 4.82 1.99 -10.10
N PHE A 57 5.30 2.87 -9.21
CA PHE A 57 4.47 3.96 -8.66
C PHE A 57 3.16 3.45 -8.05
N ALA A 58 3.26 2.34 -7.32
CA ALA A 58 2.14 1.74 -6.62
C ALA A 58 1.58 2.70 -5.56
N ARG A 59 0.28 2.93 -5.64
CA ARG A 59 -0.47 3.87 -4.80
C ARG A 59 -1.68 3.14 -4.22
N PHE A 60 -1.85 3.27 -2.92
CA PHE A 60 -3.05 2.82 -2.23
C PHE A 60 -4.28 3.57 -2.77
N VAL A 61 -5.41 2.88 -2.90
CA VAL A 61 -6.69 3.46 -3.30
C VAL A 61 -7.72 3.35 -2.20
N ARG A 62 -7.99 2.13 -1.71
CA ARG A 62 -8.95 1.87 -0.64
C ARG A 62 -8.77 0.47 -0.06
N VAL A 63 -9.22 0.27 1.18
CA VAL A 63 -9.47 -1.07 1.71
C VAL A 63 -10.70 -1.65 1.01
N ARG A 64 -10.67 -2.93 0.66
CA ARG A 64 -11.83 -3.65 0.14
C ARG A 64 -12.62 -4.19 1.32
N GLU A 65 -13.83 -3.69 1.50
CA GLU A 65 -14.80 -4.29 2.43
C GLU A 65 -15.30 -5.59 1.80
N ASN A 66 -14.97 -6.72 2.42
CA ASN A 66 -15.71 -7.95 2.20
C ASN A 66 -16.96 -7.87 3.06
N TYR A 67 -18.13 -7.82 2.44
CA TYR A 67 -19.42 -8.01 3.09
C TYR A 67 -19.61 -9.47 3.47
#